data_AF-A0A7K3YA71-F1
#
_entry.id   AF-A0A7K3YA71-F1
#
_cell.length_a   1.000
_cell.length_b   1.000
_cell.length_c   1.000
_cell.angle_alpha   90.00
_cell.angle_beta   90.00
_cell.angle_gamma   90.00
#
_symmetry.space_group_name_H-M   'P 1'
#
loop_
_entity.id
_entity.type
_entity.pdbx_description
1 polymer ?
#
loop_
_entity_poly.entity_id
_entity_poly.type
_entity_poly.pdbx_seq_one_letter_code
_entity_poly.pdbx_strand_id
1 'polypeptide(L)'
;MTEHTYREAGVDIDLEARAVRALVGSLTYRRRGAFPMLGAVGHFAGLIDCGPYALALAVDGVGTKMLVADALLDWRTVGIDCIAMNVNDLYVMNIEPVAFVDYIATDSLSIEKMEQLGKGLNEGARLANINIVGGETATLCGLVNGLDLAGTCLGIQKKEKIITGDLIAPGDRIVGVP
;
A
#
# COMPACT_ATOMS: atom_id res chain seq x y z
N MET A 1 -23.75 -27.51 -0.91
CA MET A 1 -22.80 -26.51 -0.40
C MET A 1 -23.34 -25.16 -0.83
N THR A 2 -23.64 -24.28 0.11
CA THR A 2 -23.96 -22.88 -0.21
C THR A 2 -22.72 -22.27 -0.86
N GLU A 3 -22.84 -21.86 -2.13
CA GLU A 3 -21.81 -21.09 -2.82
C GLU A 3 -21.71 -19.73 -2.13
N HIS A 4 -20.74 -19.59 -1.23
CA HIS A 4 -20.40 -18.29 -0.68
C HIS A 4 -19.71 -17.50 -1.79
N THR A 5 -20.38 -16.51 -2.35
CA THR A 5 -19.75 -15.62 -3.32
C THR A 5 -18.85 -14.62 -2.59
N TYR A 6 -17.74 -14.22 -3.20
CA TYR A 6 -16.83 -13.19 -2.64
C TYR A 6 -17.59 -11.88 -2.28
N ARG A 7 -18.68 -11.62 -3.00
CA ARG A 7 -19.65 -10.53 -2.78
C ARG A 7 -20.38 -10.63 -1.43
N GLU A 8 -20.69 -11.84 -0.96
CA GLU A 8 -21.33 -12.06 0.36
C GLU A 8 -20.40 -11.76 1.53
N ALA A 9 -19.08 -11.83 1.30
CA ALA A 9 -18.08 -11.36 2.27
C ALA A 9 -17.88 -9.84 2.26
N GLY A 10 -18.69 -9.11 1.48
CA GLY A 10 -18.68 -7.65 1.39
C GLY A 10 -17.79 -7.07 0.29
N VAL A 11 -17.16 -7.91 -0.55
CA VAL A 11 -16.24 -7.45 -1.60
C VAL A 11 -16.91 -7.57 -2.97
N ASP A 12 -17.34 -6.44 -3.52
CA ASP A 12 -17.91 -6.33 -4.86
C ASP A 12 -16.88 -5.73 -5.82
N ILE A 13 -16.03 -6.59 -6.38
CA ILE A 13 -14.90 -6.21 -7.26
C ILE A 13 -15.37 -5.32 -8.42
N ASP A 14 -16.56 -5.59 -8.98
CA ASP A 14 -17.09 -4.80 -10.09
C ASP A 14 -17.51 -3.39 -9.63
N LEU A 15 -18.13 -3.28 -8.46
CA LEU A 15 -18.50 -1.99 -7.87
C LEU A 15 -17.26 -1.20 -7.48
N GLU A 16 -16.28 -1.82 -6.83
CA GLU A 16 -15.00 -1.22 -6.47
C GLU A 16 -14.29 -0.69 -7.72
N ALA A 17 -14.18 -1.52 -8.77
CA ALA A 17 -13.57 -1.10 -10.02
C ALA A 17 -14.33 0.07 -10.68
N ARG A 18 -15.67 0.11 -10.61
CA ARG A 18 -16.46 1.27 -11.07
C ARG A 18 -16.21 2.51 -10.23
N ALA A 19 -16.16 2.39 -8.91
CA ALA A 19 -15.92 3.50 -7.99
C ALA A 19 -14.53 4.10 -8.20
N VAL A 20 -13.50 3.25 -8.31
CA VAL A 20 -12.13 3.67 -8.62
C VAL A 20 -12.09 4.39 -9.97
N ARG A 21 -12.72 3.83 -11.02
CA ARG A 21 -12.80 4.51 -12.34
C ARG A 21 -13.47 5.88 -12.26
N ALA A 22 -14.56 6.01 -11.48
CA ALA A 22 -15.25 7.29 -11.32
C ALA A 22 -14.40 8.34 -10.59
N LEU A 23 -13.69 7.92 -9.54
CA LEU A 23 -12.75 8.77 -8.81
C LEU A 23 -11.60 9.23 -9.72
N VAL A 24 -10.88 8.28 -10.33
CA VAL A 24 -9.73 8.56 -11.20
C VAL A 24 -10.13 9.39 -12.41
N GLY A 25 -11.29 9.12 -13.02
CA GLY A 25 -11.82 9.89 -14.15
C GLY A 25 -12.06 11.36 -13.83
N SER A 26 -12.27 11.70 -12.55
CA SER A 26 -12.46 13.08 -12.09
C SER A 26 -11.14 13.81 -11.80
N LEU A 27 -10.02 13.08 -11.65
CA LEU A 27 -8.69 13.62 -11.37
C LEU A 27 -7.96 14.04 -12.66
N THR A 28 -8.40 15.16 -13.26
CA THR A 28 -7.92 15.61 -14.58
C THR A 28 -6.67 16.48 -14.57
N TYR A 29 -6.29 17.03 -13.41
CA TYR A 29 -5.13 17.90 -13.30
C TYR A 29 -3.82 17.15 -13.62
N ARG A 30 -2.90 17.84 -14.31
CA ARG A 30 -1.54 17.37 -14.58
C ARG A 30 -0.54 18.48 -14.25
N ARG A 31 0.46 18.11 -13.44
CA ARG A 31 1.58 19.00 -13.09
C ARG A 31 2.32 19.43 -14.36
N ARG A 32 2.73 20.70 -14.41
CA ARG A 32 3.61 21.26 -15.45
C ARG A 32 5.01 21.52 -14.89
N GLY A 33 6.03 21.44 -15.73
CA GLY A 33 7.42 21.66 -15.36
C GLY A 33 8.12 20.37 -14.88
N ALA A 34 9.04 20.50 -13.94
CA ALA A 34 9.80 19.38 -13.40
C ALA A 34 8.92 18.41 -12.58
N PHE A 35 9.30 17.14 -12.60
CA PHE A 35 8.63 16.02 -11.93
C PHE A 35 7.21 15.72 -12.43
N PRO A 36 6.97 15.62 -13.76
CA PRO A 36 5.68 15.18 -14.28
C PRO A 36 5.38 13.73 -13.88
N MET A 37 4.10 13.39 -13.82
CA MET A 37 3.65 12.01 -13.67
C MET A 37 4.03 11.18 -14.90
N LEU A 38 4.43 9.92 -14.71
CA LEU A 38 4.67 8.94 -15.78
C LEU A 38 3.49 7.98 -15.88
N GLY A 39 3.09 7.63 -17.10
CA GLY A 39 1.99 6.69 -17.35
C GLY A 39 0.61 7.24 -16.99
N ALA A 40 -0.33 6.34 -16.69
CA ALA A 40 -1.68 6.66 -16.24
C ALA A 40 -1.89 6.19 -14.79
N VAL A 41 -2.86 6.79 -14.11
CA VAL A 41 -3.29 6.36 -12.77
C VAL A 41 -3.93 4.97 -12.89
N GLY A 42 -3.54 4.03 -12.02
CA GLY A 42 -4.10 2.67 -11.98
C GLY A 42 -3.10 1.52 -12.09
N HIS A 43 -1.79 1.78 -12.07
CA HIS A 43 -0.79 0.76 -11.76
C HIS A 43 -0.66 0.60 -10.24
N PHE A 44 0.00 -0.48 -9.79
CA PHE A 44 0.31 -0.76 -8.37
C PHE A 44 1.03 0.41 -7.67
N ALA A 45 1.78 1.23 -8.44
CA ALA A 45 2.43 2.43 -7.93
C ALA A 45 2.25 3.64 -8.87
N GLY A 46 2.17 4.83 -8.30
CA GLY A 46 2.17 6.09 -9.03
C GLY A 46 3.60 6.55 -9.34
N LEU A 47 3.92 6.70 -10.63
CA LEU A 47 5.27 7.05 -11.09
C LEU A 47 5.45 8.56 -11.35
N ILE A 48 6.62 9.08 -11.01
CA ILE A 48 7.01 10.48 -11.20
C ILE A 48 8.38 10.52 -11.90
N ASP A 49 8.50 11.28 -12.98
CA ASP A 49 9.77 11.44 -13.70
C ASP A 49 10.77 12.25 -12.86
N CYS A 50 11.96 11.69 -12.65
CA CYS A 50 13.05 12.34 -11.94
C CYS A 50 14.35 12.24 -12.76
N GLY A 51 14.30 12.64 -14.04
CA GLY A 51 15.45 12.64 -14.93
C GLY A 51 15.76 11.21 -15.42
N PRO A 52 16.94 10.64 -15.15
CA PRO A 52 17.23 9.23 -15.48
C PRO A 52 16.47 8.24 -14.58
N TYR A 53 15.89 8.70 -13.48
CA TYR A 53 15.13 7.88 -12.54
C TYR A 53 13.62 8.14 -12.64
N ALA A 54 12.82 7.20 -12.17
CA ALA A 54 11.46 7.41 -11.74
C ALA A 54 11.40 7.25 -10.22
N LEU A 55 10.63 8.13 -9.57
CA LEU A 55 10.15 7.90 -8.21
C LEU A 55 8.79 7.20 -8.28
N ALA A 56 8.49 6.39 -7.29
CA ALA A 56 7.23 5.66 -7.20
C ALA A 56 6.63 5.80 -5.82
N LEU A 57 5.31 5.98 -5.76
CA LEU A 57 4.55 5.98 -4.53
C LEU A 57 3.51 4.86 -4.58
N ALA A 58 3.53 3.99 -3.58
CA ALA A 58 2.46 3.02 -3.31
C ALA A 58 1.85 3.37 -1.94
N VAL A 59 0.53 3.25 -1.84
CA VAL A 59 -0.23 3.51 -0.60
C VAL A 59 -1.18 2.36 -0.38
N ASP A 60 -1.09 1.74 0.79
CA ASP A 60 -1.98 0.66 1.22
C ASP A 60 -2.04 0.58 2.75
N GLY A 61 -3.06 -0.11 3.27
CA GLY A 61 -3.21 -0.41 4.68
C GLY A 61 -3.37 -1.89 4.96
N VAL A 62 -3.59 -2.21 6.23
CA VAL A 62 -3.77 -3.61 6.68
C VAL A 62 -5.17 -4.14 6.35
N GLY A 63 -6.16 -3.24 6.29
CA GLY A 63 -7.56 -3.58 6.02
C GLY A 63 -8.22 -4.35 7.17
N THR A 64 -9.23 -5.17 6.84
CA THR A 64 -10.09 -5.85 7.84
C THR A 64 -9.36 -6.86 8.73
N LYS A 65 -8.11 -7.22 8.42
CA LYS A 65 -7.25 -8.01 9.32
C LYS A 65 -7.02 -7.29 10.67
N MET A 66 -7.16 -5.96 10.72
CA MET A 66 -7.15 -5.19 11.97
C MET A 66 -8.21 -5.66 12.97
N LEU A 67 -9.39 -6.11 12.50
CA LEU A 67 -10.43 -6.64 13.38
C LEU A 67 -9.99 -7.93 14.09
N VAL A 68 -9.16 -8.74 13.42
CA VAL A 68 -8.61 -9.97 14.01
C VAL A 68 -7.55 -9.61 15.05
N ALA A 69 -6.68 -8.64 14.76
CA ALA A 69 -5.69 -8.15 15.72
C ALA A 69 -6.37 -7.57 16.97
N ASP A 70 -7.44 -6.78 16.79
CA ASP A 70 -8.24 -6.25 17.90
C ASP A 70 -8.92 -7.36 18.71
N ALA A 71 -9.48 -8.38 18.06
CA ALA A 71 -10.12 -9.51 18.75
C ALA A 71 -9.13 -10.37 19.54
N LEU A 72 -7.88 -10.47 19.08
CA LEU A 72 -6.81 -11.22 19.73
C LEU A 72 -6.01 -10.39 20.75
N LEU A 73 -6.22 -9.07 20.77
CA LEU A 73 -5.41 -8.11 21.52
C LEU A 73 -3.90 -8.24 21.18
N ASP A 74 -3.58 -8.50 19.91
CA ASP A 74 -2.23 -8.70 19.40
C ASP A 74 -2.03 -7.99 18.06
N TRP A 75 -1.21 -6.93 18.10
CA TRP A 75 -0.90 -6.07 16.94
C TRP A 75 0.58 -6.17 16.53
N ARG A 76 1.35 -7.13 17.07
CA ARG A 76 2.81 -7.18 16.87
C ARG A 76 3.23 -7.38 15.43
N THR A 77 2.38 -7.98 14.59
CA THR A 77 2.70 -8.31 13.19
C THR A 77 2.04 -7.38 12.18
N VAL A 78 1.03 -6.59 12.56
CA VAL A 78 0.27 -5.79 11.56
C VAL A 78 1.11 -4.67 10.94
N GLY A 79 2.15 -4.20 11.63
CA GLY A 79 3.13 -3.29 11.04
C GLY A 79 3.97 -3.93 9.92
N ILE A 80 4.27 -5.23 10.03
CA ILE A 80 4.94 -6.00 8.96
C ILE A 80 3.98 -6.11 7.77
N ASP A 81 2.72 -6.46 8.04
CA ASP A 81 1.68 -6.59 7.01
C ASP A 81 1.52 -5.28 6.23
N CYS A 82 1.41 -4.15 6.93
CA CYS A 82 1.26 -2.82 6.31
C CYS A 82 2.43 -2.49 5.37
N ILE A 83 3.67 -2.69 5.82
CA ILE A 83 4.85 -2.44 5.00
C ILE A 83 4.91 -3.38 3.81
N ALA A 84 4.62 -4.68 4.02
CA ALA A 84 4.67 -5.67 2.96
C ALA A 84 3.69 -5.37 1.82
N MET A 85 2.46 -4.93 2.12
CA MET A 85 1.48 -4.54 1.11
C MET A 85 2.03 -3.43 0.19
N ASN A 86 2.58 -2.38 0.78
CA ASN A 86 3.12 -1.24 0.05
C ASN A 86 4.41 -1.57 -0.72
N VAL A 87 5.32 -2.32 -0.11
CA VAL A 87 6.62 -2.65 -0.69
C VAL A 87 6.48 -3.66 -1.84
N ASN A 88 5.58 -4.63 -1.73
CA ASN A 88 5.33 -5.59 -2.80
C ASN A 88 4.75 -4.92 -4.05
N ASP A 89 3.91 -3.89 -3.90
CA ASP A 89 3.39 -3.08 -5.00
C ASP A 89 4.48 -2.31 -5.76
N LEU A 90 5.62 -2.05 -5.13
CA LEU A 90 6.82 -1.52 -5.80
C LEU A 90 7.61 -2.64 -6.48
N TYR A 91 7.79 -3.78 -5.80
CA TYR A 91 8.60 -4.89 -6.33
C TYR A 91 8.04 -5.51 -7.60
N VAL A 92 6.71 -5.57 -7.77
CA VAL A 92 6.11 -6.08 -9.02
C VAL A 92 6.52 -5.29 -10.27
N MET A 93 6.93 -4.03 -10.08
CA MET A 93 7.44 -3.16 -11.15
C MET A 93 8.97 -3.07 -11.18
N ASN A 94 9.67 -3.90 -10.39
CA ASN A 94 11.12 -3.86 -10.18
C ASN A 94 11.59 -2.50 -9.63
N ILE A 95 10.87 -1.94 -8.67
CA ILE A 95 11.21 -0.65 -8.06
C ILE A 95 11.85 -0.90 -6.69
N GLU A 96 12.96 -0.23 -6.40
CA GLU A 96 13.64 -0.31 -5.10
C GLU A 96 12.90 0.57 -4.08
N PRO A 97 12.32 0.01 -3.00
CA PRO A 97 11.77 0.76 -1.89
C PRO A 97 12.89 1.45 -1.10
N VAL A 98 12.69 2.71 -0.67
CA VAL A 98 13.73 3.47 0.05
C VAL A 98 13.23 4.17 1.31
N ALA A 99 11.95 4.53 1.37
CA ALA A 99 11.39 5.23 2.53
C ALA A 99 9.91 4.89 2.71
N PHE A 100 9.42 5.08 3.93
CA PHE A 100 8.04 4.83 4.31
C PHE A 100 7.52 5.88 5.28
N VAL A 101 6.23 6.17 5.18
CA VAL A 101 5.49 6.94 6.18
C VAL A 101 4.22 6.20 6.58
N ASP A 102 3.85 6.23 7.85
CA ASP A 102 2.63 5.62 8.35
C ASP A 102 1.54 6.65 8.69
N TYR A 103 0.29 6.21 8.64
CA TYR A 103 -0.87 6.92 9.14
C TYR A 103 -1.66 5.99 10.06
N ILE A 104 -1.75 6.37 11.34
CA ILE A 104 -2.47 5.61 12.36
C ILE A 104 -3.71 6.39 12.77
N ALA A 105 -4.88 5.80 12.54
CA ALA A 105 -6.16 6.35 12.93
C ALA A 105 -6.79 5.46 14.00
N THR A 106 -7.18 6.02 15.14
CA THR A 106 -7.73 5.24 16.25
C THR A 106 -8.90 5.94 16.92
N ASP A 107 -9.82 5.17 17.49
CA ASP A 107 -10.89 5.72 18.34
C ASP A 107 -10.37 6.25 19.69
N SER A 108 -9.27 5.66 20.17
CA SER A 108 -8.67 5.92 21.47
C SER A 108 -7.18 5.54 21.46
N LEU A 109 -6.37 6.26 22.25
CA LEU A 109 -4.94 5.95 22.37
C LEU A 109 -4.70 4.86 23.40
N SER A 110 -3.89 3.88 23.02
CA SER A 110 -3.37 2.84 23.91
C SER A 110 -1.85 2.72 23.73
N ILE A 111 -1.11 2.91 24.81
CA ILE A 111 0.36 2.78 24.80
C ILE A 111 0.76 1.37 24.35
N GLU A 112 0.07 0.36 24.86
CA GLU A 112 0.33 -1.05 24.52
C GLU A 112 0.12 -1.32 23.03
N LYS A 113 -0.99 -0.85 22.44
CA LYS A 113 -1.25 -1.00 21.00
C LYS A 113 -0.12 -0.34 20.20
N MET A 114 0.23 0.90 20.53
CA MET A 114 1.25 1.65 19.80
C MET A 114 2.65 1.02 19.91
N GLU A 115 3.01 0.48 21.07
CA GLU A 115 4.27 -0.27 21.21
C GLU A 115 4.32 -1.53 20.35
N GLN A 116 3.21 -2.28 20.27
CA GLN A 116 3.13 -3.47 19.44
C GLN A 116 3.20 -3.13 17.94
N LEU A 117 2.49 -2.08 17.51
CA LEU A 117 2.58 -1.55 16.14
C LEU A 117 4.00 -1.14 15.80
N GLY A 118 4.66 -0.39 16.68
CA GLY A 118 6.04 0.06 16.49
C GLY A 118 7.02 -1.10 16.29
N LYS A 119 6.84 -2.20 17.04
CA LYS A 119 7.66 -3.42 16.86
C LYS A 119 7.45 -4.04 15.47
N GLY A 120 6.19 -4.15 15.03
CA GLY A 120 5.85 -4.67 13.70
C GLY A 120 6.38 -3.79 12.57
N LEU A 121 6.20 -2.47 12.67
CA LEU A 121 6.69 -1.51 11.70
C LEU A 121 8.22 -1.55 11.60
N ASN A 122 8.91 -1.60 12.74
CA ASN A 122 10.37 -1.68 12.76
C ASN A 122 10.87 -2.99 12.12
N GLU A 123 10.22 -4.13 12.40
CA GLU A 123 10.60 -5.41 11.79
C GLU A 123 10.29 -5.44 10.29
N GLY A 124 9.15 -4.91 9.86
CA GLY A 124 8.82 -4.78 8.43
C GLY A 124 9.82 -3.90 7.69
N ALA A 125 10.21 -2.77 8.28
CA ALA A 125 11.21 -1.88 7.71
C ALA A 125 12.58 -2.54 7.59
N ARG A 126 12.98 -3.34 8.61
CA ARG A 126 14.21 -4.13 8.58
C ARG A 126 14.18 -5.19 7.47
N LEU A 127 13.06 -5.91 7.31
CA LEU A 127 12.89 -6.93 6.28
C LEU A 127 12.92 -6.33 4.86
N ALA A 128 12.29 -5.17 4.67
CA ALA A 128 12.25 -4.46 3.40
C ALA A 128 13.49 -3.57 3.14
N ASN A 129 14.43 -3.47 4.09
CA ASN A 129 15.62 -2.62 4.02
C ASN A 129 15.29 -1.13 3.72
N ILE A 130 14.36 -0.56 4.47
CA ILE A 130 13.89 0.84 4.32
C ILE A 130 13.95 1.60 5.64
N ASN A 131 13.87 2.93 5.56
CA ASN A 131 13.66 3.78 6.72
C ASN A 131 12.20 4.24 6.82
N ILE A 132 11.64 4.23 8.03
CA ILE A 132 10.41 4.98 8.33
C ILE A 132 10.84 6.42 8.62
N VAL A 133 10.48 7.35 7.74
CA VAL A 133 11.00 8.73 7.75
C VAL A 133 10.03 9.74 8.35
N GLY A 134 8.83 9.30 8.69
CA GLY A 134 7.80 10.10 9.32
C GLY A 134 6.50 9.31 9.46
N GLY A 135 5.51 9.93 10.06
CA GLY A 135 4.18 9.34 10.22
C GLY A 135 3.25 10.33 10.91
N GLU A 136 1.98 9.95 11.01
CA GLU A 136 0.94 10.74 11.67
C GLU A 136 0.04 9.83 12.53
N THR A 137 -0.40 10.34 13.68
CA THR A 137 -1.31 9.60 14.59
C THR A 137 -2.51 10.48 14.95
N ALA A 138 -3.71 10.03 14.57
CA ALA A 138 -4.95 10.75 14.78
C ALA A 138 -5.90 9.98 15.70
N THR A 139 -6.43 10.66 16.73
CA THR A 139 -7.54 10.15 17.55
C THR A 139 -8.86 10.70 17.01
N LEU A 140 -9.68 9.84 16.41
CA LEU A 140 -10.87 10.19 15.63
C LEU A 140 -12.13 9.55 16.22
N CYS A 141 -12.40 9.85 17.49
CA CYS A 141 -13.53 9.30 18.24
C CYS A 141 -14.87 9.55 17.51
N GLY A 142 -15.65 8.48 17.31
CA GLY A 142 -16.94 8.50 16.63
C GLY A 142 -16.86 8.47 15.09
N LEU A 143 -15.67 8.58 14.51
CA LEU A 143 -15.44 8.41 13.07
C LEU A 143 -14.77 7.06 12.78
N VAL A 144 -13.73 6.74 13.54
CA VAL A 144 -13.03 5.45 13.50
C VAL A 144 -13.54 4.60 14.64
N ASN A 145 -13.70 3.30 14.39
CA ASN A 145 -14.00 2.30 15.42
C ASN A 145 -12.82 1.32 15.47
N GLY A 146 -12.17 1.20 16.63
CA GLY A 146 -10.93 0.45 16.75
C GLY A 146 -9.73 1.21 16.17
N LEU A 147 -8.89 0.51 15.43
CA LEU A 147 -7.61 0.99 14.91
C LEU A 147 -7.48 0.71 13.40
N ASP A 148 -7.09 1.72 12.65
CA ASP A 148 -6.67 1.62 11.26
C ASP A 148 -5.19 2.00 11.12
N LEU A 149 -4.48 1.23 10.31
CA LEU A 149 -3.07 1.43 9.97
C LEU A 149 -2.93 1.42 8.45
N ALA A 150 -2.56 2.57 7.92
CA ALA A 150 -2.16 2.75 6.53
C ALA A 150 -0.71 3.21 6.46
N GLY A 151 -0.11 3.07 5.29
CA GLY A 151 1.19 3.65 5.03
C GLY A 151 1.41 3.95 3.57
N THR A 152 2.53 4.59 3.28
CA THR A 152 2.94 4.94 1.93
C THR A 152 4.42 4.68 1.79
N CYS A 153 4.79 3.89 0.77
CA CYS A 153 6.18 3.63 0.44
C CYS A 153 6.63 4.47 -0.75
N LEU A 154 7.80 5.09 -0.61
CA LEU A 154 8.54 5.72 -1.69
C LEU A 154 9.57 4.73 -2.23
N GLY A 155 9.56 4.54 -3.54
CA GLY A 155 10.59 3.81 -4.27
C GLY A 155 11.28 4.65 -5.35
N ILE A 156 12.39 4.12 -5.85
CA ILE A 156 13.17 4.72 -6.94
C ILE A 156 13.69 3.64 -7.88
N GLN A 157 13.68 3.90 -9.19
CA GLN A 157 14.30 3.02 -10.18
C GLN A 157 14.78 3.81 -11.41
N LYS A 158 15.80 3.30 -12.10
CA LYS A 158 16.17 3.78 -13.44
C LYS A 158 15.05 3.48 -14.42
N LYS A 159 14.65 4.44 -15.26
CA LYS A 159 13.46 4.30 -16.11
C LYS A 159 13.52 3.07 -17.02
N GLU A 160 14.70 2.73 -17.52
CA GLU A 160 14.93 1.57 -18.40
C GLU A 160 14.83 0.20 -17.69
N LYS A 161 14.77 0.16 -16.36
CA LYS A 161 14.67 -1.07 -15.57
C LYS A 161 13.26 -1.37 -15.06
N ILE A 162 12.31 -0.46 -15.26
CA ILE A 162 10.93 -0.62 -14.79
C ILE A 162 10.27 -1.74 -15.59
N ILE A 163 9.58 -2.63 -14.87
CA ILE A 163 8.81 -3.72 -15.47
C ILE A 163 7.34 -3.31 -15.49
N THR A 164 6.73 -3.33 -16.68
CA THR A 164 5.32 -2.97 -16.90
C THR A 164 4.45 -4.16 -17.33
N GLY A 165 5.08 -5.27 -17.70
CA GLY A 165 4.40 -6.42 -18.31
C GLY A 165 4.23 -6.31 -19.84
N ASP A 166 4.63 -5.21 -20.48
CA ASP A 166 4.49 -5.00 -21.93
C ASP A 166 5.27 -6.02 -22.79
N LEU A 167 6.23 -6.73 -22.19
CA LEU A 167 7.05 -7.75 -22.84
C LEU A 167 6.51 -9.18 -22.70
N ILE A 168 5.39 -9.37 -21.99
CA ILE A 168 4.78 -10.70 -21.80
C ILE A 168 4.25 -11.22 -23.14
N ALA A 169 4.56 -12.48 -23.47
CA ALA A 169 4.19 -13.10 -24.74
C ALA A 169 3.73 -14.56 -24.57
N PRO A 170 2.95 -15.10 -25.54
CA PRO A 170 2.59 -16.52 -25.55
C PRO A 170 3.83 -17.42 -25.49
N GLY A 171 3.86 -18.33 -24.51
CA GLY A 171 5.00 -19.22 -24.25
C GLY A 171 5.72 -18.94 -22.93
N ASP A 172 5.52 -17.76 -22.35
CA ASP A 172 6.02 -17.42 -21.01
C ASP A 172 5.43 -18.34 -19.93
N ARG A 173 6.17 -18.50 -18.83
CA ARG A 173 5.80 -19.36 -17.70
C ARG A 173 5.41 -18.52 -16.49
N ILE A 174 4.43 -19.00 -15.73
CA ILE A 174 4.02 -18.41 -14.46
C ILE A 174 4.77 -19.13 -13.34
N VAL A 175 5.40 -18.36 -12.45
CA VAL A 175 6.10 -18.85 -11.25
C VAL A 175 5.47 -18.17 -10.04
N GLY A 176 5.13 -18.96 -9.02
CA GLY A 176 4.65 -18.45 -7.73
C GLY A 176 5.74 -18.53 -6.67
N VAL A 177 5.78 -17.53 -5.79
CA VAL A 177 6.64 -17.51 -4.60
C VAL A 177 5.73 -17.66 -3.37
N PRO A 178 5.97 -18.66 -2.50
CA PRO A 178 5.17 -18.89 -1.29
C PRO A 178 5.45 -17.89 -0.17
#